data_AF-A0A4P8XX91-F1
#
_entry.id   AF-A0A4P8XX91-F1
#
_cell.length_a   1.000
_cell.length_b   1.000
_cell.length_c   1.000
_cell.angle_alpha   90.00
_cell.angle_beta   90.00
_cell.angle_gamma   90.00
#
_symmetry.space_group_name_H-M   'P 1'
#
loop_
_entity.id
_entity.type
_entity.pdbx_description
1 polymer ?
#
loop_
_entity_poly.entity_id
_entity_poly.type
_entity_poly.pdbx_seq_one_letter_code
_entity_poly.pdbx_strand_id
1 'polypeptide(L)'
;MKKFDKFISKINFKKVAITYIIIALVFGIACCVTVGVVFSERLNFAYQYSKLEDTVKSNDTSAIKDAVKNTSSSSSDIVDILVLNGNNDVTYSAKNSNLAKSSVNLECIDKESKYLTAAEIPDTTFKYVKNDEFMLNSIISKDFDQINKDYDSDHFFSKNLSNSNVYMLSCINSHHSDSKVYVISKPTAVPNGMLVLKISAVVAVLIVCIYWVLIALWMYKDAYKSKLYPVLWGLIGLFTNVIGLIVYLIYKKGNVTCDKCGASQSQSHLFCNYCGNKLGKACSKCGNKLNSKDCFCSKCGNKIN
;
A
#
# COMPACT_ATOMS: atom_id res chain seq x y z
N MET A 1 1.36 -1.31 39.25
CA MET A 1 2.37 -2.23 38.65
C MET A 1 2.12 -3.70 39.01
N LYS A 2 2.13 -4.12 40.29
CA LYS A 2 2.02 -5.56 40.68
C LYS A 2 0.88 -6.37 40.02
N LYS A 3 -0.30 -5.78 39.80
CA LYS A 3 -1.43 -6.44 39.09
C LYS A 3 -1.16 -6.61 37.59
N PHE A 4 -0.59 -5.60 36.94
CA PHE A 4 -0.21 -5.62 35.53
C PHE A 4 0.89 -6.65 35.26
N ASP A 5 1.91 -6.69 36.12
CA ASP A 5 3.01 -7.67 36.03
C ASP A 5 2.50 -9.12 36.12
N LYS A 6 1.54 -9.34 37.03
CA LYS A 6 0.89 -10.65 37.20
C LYS A 6 0.03 -11.04 36.00
N PHE A 7 -0.58 -10.07 35.32
CA PHE A 7 -1.36 -10.32 34.10
C PHE A 7 -0.44 -10.66 32.92
N ILE A 8 0.53 -9.80 32.63
CA ILE A 8 1.47 -9.97 31.50
C ILE A 8 2.30 -11.25 31.63
N SER A 9 2.72 -11.61 32.85
CA SER A 9 3.50 -12.83 33.09
C SER A 9 2.76 -14.13 32.72
N LYS A 10 1.42 -14.14 32.73
CA LYS A 10 0.60 -15.30 32.33
C LYS A 10 0.46 -15.47 30.81
N ILE A 11 0.62 -14.40 30.03
CA ILE A 11 0.37 -14.40 28.58
C ILE A 11 1.41 -15.26 27.83
N ASN A 12 1.00 -16.25 27.06
CA ASN A 12 1.94 -16.97 26.19
C ASN A 12 2.18 -16.21 24.89
N PHE A 13 3.16 -15.29 24.89
CA PHE A 13 3.46 -14.44 23.74
C PHE A 13 3.82 -15.20 22.46
N LYS A 14 4.37 -16.43 22.54
CA LYS A 14 4.60 -17.25 21.35
C LYS A 14 3.27 -17.61 20.68
N LYS A 15 2.28 -18.03 21.47
CA LYS A 15 0.93 -18.31 20.95
C LYS A 15 0.26 -17.03 20.43
N VAL A 16 0.34 -15.93 21.19
CA VAL A 16 -0.24 -14.63 20.78
C VAL A 16 0.36 -14.14 19.47
N ALA A 17 1.67 -14.23 19.29
CA ALA A 17 2.35 -13.82 18.05
C ALA A 17 1.89 -14.67 16.85
N ILE A 18 1.79 -16.00 17.02
CA ILE A 18 1.30 -16.89 15.96
C ILE A 18 -0.14 -16.55 15.59
N THR A 19 -1.03 -16.41 16.59
CA THR A 19 -2.43 -16.04 16.37
C THR A 19 -2.55 -14.67 15.69
N TYR A 20 -1.75 -13.69 16.11
CA TYR A 20 -1.71 -12.37 15.48
C TYR A 20 -1.30 -12.44 14.01
N ILE A 21 -0.24 -13.19 13.67
CA ILE A 21 0.23 -13.33 12.28
C ILE A 21 -0.86 -13.95 11.40
N ILE A 22 -1.55 -14.99 11.88
CA ILE A 22 -2.65 -15.64 11.16
C ILE A 22 -3.78 -14.65 10.92
N ILE A 23 -4.22 -13.94 11.96
CA ILE A 23 -5.30 -12.94 11.86
C ILE A 23 -4.90 -11.81 10.89
N ALA A 24 -3.70 -11.26 11.03
CA ALA A 24 -3.21 -10.18 10.17
C ALA A 24 -3.15 -10.61 8.69
N LEU A 25 -2.73 -11.85 8.41
CA LEU A 25 -2.69 -12.39 7.05
C LEU A 25 -4.09 -12.59 6.48
N VAL A 26 -5.02 -13.15 7.25
CA VAL A 26 -6.42 -13.34 6.82
C VAL A 26 -7.09 -12.00 6.53
N PHE A 27 -6.98 -11.02 7.43
CA PHE A 27 -7.55 -9.68 7.22
C PHE A 27 -6.86 -8.93 6.08
N GLY A 28 -5.54 -9.09 5.92
CA GLY A 28 -4.79 -8.51 4.81
C GLY A 28 -5.27 -9.03 3.46
N ILE A 29 -5.39 -10.35 3.32
CA ILE A 29 -5.91 -10.98 2.10
C ILE A 29 -7.36 -10.54 1.83
N ALA A 30 -8.21 -10.56 2.85
CA ALA A 30 -9.60 -10.11 2.71
C ALA A 30 -9.69 -8.65 2.24
N CYS A 31 -8.85 -7.75 2.76
CA CYS A 31 -8.80 -6.36 2.31
C CYS A 31 -8.34 -6.25 0.85
N CYS A 32 -7.28 -6.98 0.47
CA CYS A 32 -6.77 -6.99 -0.91
C CYS A 32 -7.81 -7.52 -1.91
N VAL A 33 -8.49 -8.61 -1.58
CA VAL A 33 -9.56 -9.19 -2.41
C VAL A 33 -10.73 -8.21 -2.53
N THR A 34 -11.17 -7.61 -1.42
CA THR A 34 -12.29 -6.66 -1.44
C THR A 34 -11.98 -5.45 -2.33
N VAL A 35 -10.77 -4.87 -2.20
CA VAL A 35 -10.32 -3.78 -3.06
C VAL A 35 -10.24 -4.25 -4.51
N GLY A 36 -9.65 -5.41 -4.79
CA GLY A 36 -9.54 -5.96 -6.14
C GLY A 36 -10.90 -6.15 -6.83
N VAL A 37 -11.91 -6.65 -6.10
CA VAL A 37 -13.27 -6.83 -6.64
C VAL A 37 -13.96 -5.50 -6.89
N VAL A 38 -13.89 -4.55 -5.96
CA VAL A 38 -14.53 -3.24 -6.09
C VAL A 38 -13.94 -2.44 -7.25
N PHE A 39 -12.63 -2.56 -7.48
CA PHE A 39 -11.93 -1.87 -8.57
C PHE A 39 -11.77 -2.75 -9.82
N SER A 40 -12.42 -3.92 -9.88
CA SER A 40 -12.22 -4.90 -10.95
C SER A 40 -12.54 -4.35 -12.35
N GLU A 41 -13.64 -3.59 -12.50
CA GLU A 41 -14.01 -2.96 -13.76
C GLU A 41 -12.96 -1.92 -14.21
N ARG A 42 -12.39 -1.16 -13.27
CA ARG A 42 -11.34 -0.17 -13.55
C ARG A 42 -10.03 -0.83 -13.95
N LEU A 43 -9.65 -1.90 -13.26
CA LEU A 43 -8.46 -2.70 -13.57
C LEU A 43 -8.60 -3.40 -14.93
N ASN A 44 -9.77 -3.96 -15.23
CA ASN A 44 -10.07 -4.57 -16.52
C ASN A 44 -10.06 -3.53 -17.64
N PHE A 45 -10.66 -2.36 -17.42
CA PHE A 45 -10.61 -1.25 -18.38
C PHE A 45 -9.18 -0.81 -18.66
N ALA A 46 -8.36 -0.59 -17.62
CA ALA A 46 -6.97 -0.21 -17.77
C ALA A 46 -6.17 -1.25 -18.59
N TYR A 47 -6.40 -2.54 -18.34
CA TYR A 47 -5.77 -3.63 -19.09
C TYR A 47 -6.19 -3.63 -20.56
N GLN A 48 -7.49 -3.53 -20.85
CA GLN A 48 -8.00 -3.50 -22.23
C GLN A 48 -7.59 -2.21 -22.97
N TYR A 49 -7.48 -1.09 -22.25
CA TYR A 49 -6.99 0.18 -22.78
C TYR A 49 -5.53 0.08 -23.22
N SER A 50 -4.65 -0.51 -22.40
CA SER A 50 -3.26 -0.77 -22.77
C SER A 50 -3.17 -1.66 -24.01
N LYS A 51 -3.98 -2.73 -24.07
CA LYS A 51 -4.00 -3.64 -25.22
C LYS A 51 -4.51 -2.95 -26.50
N LEU A 52 -5.50 -2.08 -26.36
CA LEU A 52 -6.01 -1.25 -27.46
C LEU A 52 -4.92 -0.31 -27.98
N GLU A 53 -4.19 0.36 -27.08
CA GLU A 53 -3.10 1.26 -27.45
C GLU A 53 -1.99 0.54 -28.24
N ASP A 54 -1.57 -0.64 -27.79
CA ASP A 54 -0.57 -1.45 -28.51
C ASP A 54 -1.06 -1.90 -29.89
N THR A 55 -2.34 -2.28 -29.99
CA THR A 55 -2.95 -2.74 -31.25
C THR A 55 -3.12 -1.60 -32.25
N VAL A 56 -3.43 -0.39 -31.78
CA VAL A 56 -3.50 0.81 -32.63
C VAL A 56 -2.11 1.21 -33.11
N LYS A 57 -1.07 1.08 -32.27
CA LYS A 57 0.32 1.32 -32.67
C LYS A 57 0.86 0.31 -33.68
N SER A 58 0.40 -0.94 -33.63
CA SER A 58 0.80 -2.00 -34.58
C SER A 58 0.07 -1.94 -35.93
N ASN A 59 -0.88 -1.02 -36.10
CA ASN A 59 -1.62 -0.73 -37.36
C ASN A 59 -2.38 -1.93 -37.97
N ASP A 60 -2.81 -2.90 -37.15
CA ASP A 60 -3.63 -4.03 -37.61
C ASP A 60 -5.12 -3.65 -37.62
N THR A 61 -5.62 -3.29 -38.80
CA THR A 61 -6.99 -2.79 -39.00
C THR A 61 -8.08 -3.80 -38.61
N SER A 62 -7.77 -5.11 -38.65
CA SER A 62 -8.71 -6.17 -38.27
C SER A 62 -8.78 -6.35 -36.75
N ALA A 63 -7.61 -6.34 -36.09
CA ALA A 63 -7.51 -6.45 -34.64
C ALA A 63 -7.98 -5.19 -33.89
N ILE A 64 -7.90 -4.01 -34.51
CA ILE A 64 -8.39 -2.75 -33.92
C ILE A 64 -9.89 -2.84 -33.63
N LYS A 65 -10.71 -3.42 -34.52
CA LYS A 65 -12.16 -3.54 -34.30
C LYS A 65 -12.48 -4.43 -33.10
N ASP A 66 -11.78 -5.55 -32.97
CA ASP A 66 -11.95 -6.47 -31.83
C ASP A 66 -11.44 -5.84 -30.52
N ALA A 67 -10.31 -5.14 -30.55
CA ALA A 67 -9.78 -4.41 -29.41
C ALA A 67 -10.75 -3.31 -28.95
N VAL A 68 -11.30 -2.53 -29.89
CA VAL A 68 -12.30 -1.49 -29.61
C VAL A 68 -13.57 -2.10 -28.97
N LYS A 69 -14.08 -3.21 -29.52
CA LYS A 69 -15.26 -3.89 -28.97
C LYS A 69 -15.01 -4.40 -27.54
N ASN A 70 -13.86 -5.04 -27.31
CA ASN A 70 -13.48 -5.55 -25.99
C ASN A 70 -13.29 -4.42 -24.98
N THR A 71 -12.64 -3.33 -25.36
CA THR A 71 -12.47 -2.16 -24.49
C THR A 71 -13.82 -1.53 -24.17
N SER A 72 -14.72 -1.36 -25.15
CA SER A 72 -16.05 -0.75 -24.91
C SER A 72 -16.93 -1.54 -23.94
N SER A 73 -16.73 -2.87 -23.86
CA SER A 73 -17.48 -3.77 -22.99
C SER A 73 -16.83 -3.95 -21.61
N SER A 74 -15.62 -3.43 -21.42
CA SER A 74 -14.82 -3.66 -20.19
C SER A 74 -15.25 -2.81 -19.00
N SER A 75 -16.00 -1.72 -19.24
CA SER A 75 -16.56 -0.85 -18.20
C SER A 75 -17.92 -0.29 -18.64
N SER A 76 -18.82 -0.20 -17.66
CA SER A 76 -20.14 0.43 -17.81
C SER A 76 -20.06 1.94 -18.07
N ASP A 77 -18.91 2.56 -17.79
CA ASP A 77 -18.73 4.03 -17.86
C ASP A 77 -18.31 4.51 -19.24
N ILE A 78 -17.97 3.60 -20.13
CA ILE A 78 -17.64 3.93 -21.51
C ILE A 78 -18.92 4.27 -22.24
N VAL A 79 -18.99 5.47 -22.79
CA VAL A 79 -20.13 5.94 -23.57
C VAL A 79 -20.00 5.46 -25.00
N ASP A 80 -18.80 5.61 -25.58
CA ASP A 80 -18.49 5.10 -26.90
C ASP A 80 -16.98 5.05 -27.13
N ILE A 81 -16.56 4.27 -28.12
CA ILE A 81 -15.22 4.31 -28.67
C ILE A 81 -15.36 4.49 -30.18
N LEU A 82 -14.82 5.60 -30.69
CA LEU A 82 -14.92 6.01 -32.09
C LEU A 82 -13.56 5.80 -32.78
N VAL A 83 -13.58 5.25 -33.98
CA VAL A 83 -12.40 5.15 -34.86
C VAL A 83 -12.60 6.13 -36.01
N LEU A 84 -11.64 7.02 -36.21
CA LEU A 84 -11.69 8.10 -37.19
C LEU A 84 -10.61 7.91 -38.26
N ASN A 85 -10.93 8.33 -39.49
CA ASN A 85 -9.96 8.43 -40.59
C ASN A 85 -9.13 9.73 -40.51
N GLY A 86 -8.19 9.92 -41.46
CA GLY A 86 -7.36 11.12 -41.54
C GLY A 86 -8.12 12.44 -41.72
N ASN A 87 -9.36 12.36 -42.18
CA ASN A 87 -10.25 13.51 -42.38
C ASN A 87 -11.15 13.78 -41.17
N ASN A 88 -10.94 13.07 -40.05
CA ASN A 88 -11.79 13.09 -38.85
C ASN A 88 -13.25 12.60 -39.08
N ASP A 89 -13.49 11.78 -40.10
CA ASP A 89 -14.78 11.09 -40.26
C ASP A 89 -14.83 9.84 -39.38
N VAL A 90 -15.95 9.63 -38.70
CA VAL A 90 -16.18 8.43 -37.88
C VAL A 90 -16.39 7.22 -38.78
N THR A 91 -15.43 6.31 -38.78
CA THR A 91 -15.46 5.05 -39.57
C THR A 91 -16.02 3.86 -38.78
N TYR A 92 -15.98 3.91 -37.44
CA TYR A 92 -16.53 2.89 -36.58
C TYR A 92 -16.92 3.45 -35.21
N SER A 93 -18.04 2.99 -34.66
CA SER A 93 -18.51 3.27 -33.31
C SER A 93 -18.82 1.96 -32.60
N ALA A 94 -18.29 1.80 -31.39
CA ALA A 94 -18.43 0.56 -30.63
C ALA A 94 -19.83 0.40 -30.00
N LYS A 95 -20.43 1.51 -29.56
CA LYS A 95 -21.73 1.53 -28.86
C LYS A 95 -22.85 2.20 -29.67
N ASN A 96 -22.58 2.64 -30.90
CA ASN A 96 -23.52 3.35 -31.77
C ASN A 96 -24.19 4.53 -31.04
N SER A 97 -23.41 5.29 -30.27
CA SER A 97 -23.96 6.39 -29.48
C SER A 97 -24.40 7.55 -30.39
N ASN A 98 -25.24 8.46 -29.87
CA ASN A 98 -25.62 9.68 -30.59
C ASN A 98 -24.43 10.58 -30.95
N LEU A 99 -23.24 10.33 -30.37
CA LEU A 99 -21.98 11.03 -30.65
C LEU A 99 -21.32 10.58 -31.96
N ALA A 100 -21.80 9.50 -32.59
CA ALA A 100 -21.25 8.92 -33.82
C ALA A 100 -21.92 9.46 -35.11
N LYS A 101 -22.80 10.48 -35.02
CA LYS A 101 -23.70 10.85 -36.13
C LYS A 101 -23.09 11.77 -37.20
N SER A 102 -21.95 12.40 -36.96
CA SER A 102 -21.28 13.24 -37.96
C SER A 102 -19.84 13.60 -37.54
N SER A 103 -19.07 14.11 -38.49
CA SER A 103 -17.65 14.50 -38.41
C SER A 103 -17.31 15.21 -37.10
N VAL A 104 -16.61 14.52 -36.19
CA VAL A 104 -16.25 15.08 -34.88
C VAL A 104 -15.06 16.04 -35.05
N ASN A 105 -15.32 17.24 -35.57
CA ASN A 105 -14.37 18.34 -35.59
C ASN A 105 -14.33 18.97 -34.19
N LEU A 106 -13.39 18.49 -33.38
CA LEU A 106 -13.12 19.00 -32.05
C LEU A 106 -12.26 20.26 -32.16
N GLU A 107 -12.80 21.38 -31.70
CA GLU A 107 -12.05 22.64 -31.59
C GLU A 107 -11.66 22.86 -30.12
N CYS A 108 -10.41 23.28 -29.90
CA CYS A 108 -9.95 23.70 -28.58
C CYS A 108 -10.66 25.00 -28.21
N ILE A 109 -11.27 25.03 -27.03
CA ILE A 109 -11.97 26.23 -26.51
C ILE A 109 -10.95 27.36 -26.26
N ASP A 110 -9.74 27.00 -25.81
CA ASP A 110 -8.60 27.93 -25.61
C ASP A 110 -7.25 27.19 -25.75
N LYS A 111 -6.20 27.88 -26.21
CA LYS A 111 -4.84 27.34 -26.44
C LYS A 111 -4.16 26.76 -25.19
N GLU A 112 -4.63 27.11 -23.99
CA GLU A 112 -4.15 26.59 -22.71
C GLU A 112 -5.17 25.66 -21.99
N SER A 113 -6.40 25.55 -22.50
CA SER A 113 -7.45 24.77 -21.86
C SER A 113 -7.43 23.30 -22.30
N LYS A 114 -7.51 22.36 -21.36
CA LYS A 114 -7.65 20.91 -21.63
C LYS A 114 -9.08 20.54 -22.11
N TYR A 115 -9.86 21.47 -22.66
CA TYR A 115 -11.27 21.27 -23.00
C TYR A 115 -11.52 21.46 -24.50
N LEU A 116 -12.32 20.57 -25.07
CA LEU A 116 -12.66 20.49 -26.47
C LEU A 116 -14.19 20.56 -26.62
N THR A 117 -14.67 21.30 -27.60
CA THR A 117 -16.08 21.37 -27.98
C THR A 117 -16.25 20.94 -29.43
N ALA A 118 -17.36 20.25 -29.72
CA ALA A 118 -17.77 19.94 -31.08
C ALA A 118 -18.89 20.89 -31.49
N ALA A 119 -18.72 21.63 -32.59
CA ALA A 119 -19.75 22.53 -33.12
C ALA A 119 -21.07 21.80 -33.48
N GLU A 120 -20.97 20.49 -33.73
CA GLU A 120 -22.10 19.63 -34.08
C GLU A 120 -22.90 19.13 -32.85
N ILE A 121 -22.39 19.32 -31.62
CA ILE A 121 -23.05 18.89 -30.37
C ILE A 121 -22.99 20.02 -29.32
N PRO A 122 -23.95 20.96 -29.34
CA PRO A 122 -23.86 22.23 -28.60
C PRO A 122 -23.96 22.10 -27.07
N ASP A 123 -24.26 20.91 -26.54
CA ASP A 123 -24.52 20.66 -25.11
C ASP A 123 -23.53 19.66 -24.47
N THR A 124 -22.38 19.44 -25.11
CA THR A 124 -21.34 18.52 -24.64
C THR A 124 -19.96 19.16 -24.63
N THR A 125 -19.28 19.04 -23.51
CA THR A 125 -17.89 19.50 -23.35
C THR A 125 -17.00 18.29 -23.08
N PHE A 126 -15.96 18.12 -23.90
CA PHE A 126 -15.00 17.05 -23.75
C PHE A 126 -13.77 17.57 -23.01
N LYS A 127 -13.26 16.82 -22.03
CA LYS A 127 -11.95 17.10 -21.42
C LYS A 127 -10.90 16.19 -22.03
N TYR A 128 -9.89 16.76 -22.68
CA TYR A 128 -8.73 16.04 -23.18
C TYR A 128 -7.85 15.62 -21.99
N VAL A 129 -7.59 14.32 -21.87
CA VAL A 129 -6.70 13.76 -20.85
C VAL A 129 -5.58 13.03 -21.59
N LYS A 130 -4.32 13.34 -21.28
CA LYS A 130 -3.16 12.64 -21.85
C LYS A 130 -3.15 11.17 -21.41
N ASN A 131 -2.63 10.27 -22.25
CA ASN A 131 -2.70 8.81 -22.05
C ASN A 131 -2.15 8.31 -20.70
N ASP A 132 -1.06 8.91 -20.23
CA ASP A 132 -0.41 8.63 -18.94
C ASP A 132 -1.24 9.12 -17.73
N GLU A 133 -1.85 10.30 -17.85
CA GLU A 133 -2.77 10.87 -16.84
C GLU A 133 -4.12 10.12 -16.80
N PHE A 134 -4.62 9.61 -17.93
CA PHE A 134 -5.90 8.88 -18.03
C PHE A 134 -5.86 7.52 -17.32
N MET A 135 -4.73 6.82 -17.43
CA MET A 135 -4.50 5.54 -16.75
C MET A 135 -4.35 5.69 -15.22
N LEU A 136 -3.67 6.73 -14.76
CA LEU A 136 -3.51 6.99 -13.33
C LEU A 136 -4.82 7.52 -12.69
N ASN A 137 -5.55 8.39 -13.39
CA ASN A 137 -6.82 8.95 -12.90
C ASN A 137 -7.97 7.94 -12.86
N SER A 138 -7.94 6.90 -13.69
CA SER A 138 -8.94 5.82 -13.68
C SER A 138 -8.72 4.77 -12.58
N ILE A 139 -7.50 4.67 -12.03
CA ILE A 139 -7.13 3.66 -11.02
C ILE A 139 -6.97 4.25 -9.59
N ILE A 140 -6.40 5.46 -9.44
CA ILE A 140 -5.83 5.90 -8.15
C ILE A 140 -6.52 7.12 -7.50
N SER A 141 -7.30 7.92 -8.23
CA SER A 141 -7.67 9.26 -7.77
C SER A 141 -8.60 9.25 -6.54
N LYS A 142 -7.98 9.44 -5.38
CA LYS A 142 -8.57 9.76 -4.07
C LYS A 142 -9.31 11.10 -4.03
N ASP A 143 -9.32 11.85 -5.13
CA ASP A 143 -9.60 13.29 -5.13
C ASP A 143 -10.57 13.73 -6.25
N PHE A 144 -11.56 12.93 -6.62
CA PHE A 144 -12.66 13.45 -7.47
C PHE A 144 -13.55 14.47 -6.74
N ASP A 145 -13.64 14.39 -5.42
CA ASP A 145 -14.22 15.47 -4.60
C ASP A 145 -13.36 16.73 -4.63
N GLN A 146 -12.05 16.60 -4.84
CA GLN A 146 -11.13 17.74 -4.94
C GLN A 146 -11.10 18.31 -6.35
N ILE A 147 -11.31 17.49 -7.40
CA ILE A 147 -11.65 17.99 -8.73
C ILE A 147 -12.95 18.80 -8.63
N ASN A 148 -14.02 18.30 -8.01
CA ASN A 148 -15.21 19.13 -7.82
C ASN A 148 -15.00 20.38 -6.93
N LYS A 149 -14.07 20.36 -5.96
CA LYS A 149 -13.78 21.51 -5.08
C LYS A 149 -12.82 22.54 -5.67
N ASP A 150 -11.81 22.13 -6.44
CA ASP A 150 -10.98 23.06 -7.23
C ASP A 150 -11.84 23.75 -8.30
N TYR A 151 -12.90 23.09 -8.76
CA TYR A 151 -13.89 23.68 -9.67
C TYR A 151 -14.83 24.68 -8.99
N ASP A 152 -14.93 24.67 -7.66
CA ASP A 152 -15.65 25.69 -6.89
C ASP A 152 -14.77 26.94 -6.63
N SER A 153 -13.44 26.83 -6.81
CA SER A 153 -12.50 27.95 -6.64
C SER A 153 -12.06 28.65 -7.94
N ASP A 154 -12.26 28.05 -9.12
CA ASP A 154 -12.02 28.72 -10.41
C ASP A 154 -13.25 29.55 -10.83
N HIS A 155 -13.42 30.67 -10.12
CA HIS A 155 -14.60 31.53 -10.07
C HIS A 155 -14.95 32.31 -11.36
N PHE A 156 -14.43 31.93 -12.53
CA PHE A 156 -14.63 32.69 -13.78
C PHE A 156 -15.42 31.96 -14.88
N PHE A 157 -15.51 30.63 -14.87
CA PHE A 157 -16.13 29.87 -15.99
C PHE A 157 -17.33 28.98 -15.61
N SER A 158 -17.64 28.83 -14.31
CA SER A 158 -18.75 27.99 -13.83
C SER A 158 -20.16 28.52 -14.14
N LYS A 159 -20.29 29.78 -14.58
CA LYS A 159 -21.61 30.41 -14.75
C LYS A 159 -22.39 29.97 -15.99
N ASN A 160 -21.75 29.31 -16.97
CA ASN A 160 -22.38 28.90 -18.24
C ASN A 160 -22.44 27.38 -18.49
N LEU A 161 -21.88 26.53 -17.61
CA LEU A 161 -21.87 25.07 -17.77
C LEU A 161 -22.93 24.32 -16.91
N SER A 162 -23.85 25.04 -16.27
CA SER A 162 -24.86 24.42 -15.39
C SER A 162 -25.84 23.46 -16.09
N ASN A 163 -25.80 23.34 -17.42
CA ASN A 163 -26.70 22.48 -18.18
C ASN A 163 -26.02 21.44 -19.11
N SER A 164 -24.69 21.44 -19.27
CA SER A 164 -24.02 20.60 -20.27
C SER A 164 -23.36 19.35 -19.69
N ASN A 165 -23.42 18.23 -20.41
CA ASN A 165 -22.83 16.96 -19.98
C ASN A 165 -21.32 16.95 -20.27
N VAL A 166 -20.49 16.76 -19.24
CA VAL A 166 -19.03 16.69 -19.36
C VAL A 166 -18.58 15.25 -19.57
N TYR A 167 -17.86 14.99 -20.66
CA TYR A 167 -17.28 13.69 -20.99
C TYR A 167 -15.75 13.73 -20.98
N MET A 168 -15.11 12.63 -20.58
CA MET A 168 -13.67 12.47 -20.75
C MET A 168 -13.38 11.92 -22.13
N LEU A 169 -12.40 12.52 -22.81
CA LEU A 169 -11.94 12.10 -24.13
C LEU A 169 -10.46 11.76 -24.06
N SER A 170 -10.13 10.52 -24.39
CA SER A 170 -8.75 10.11 -24.65
C SER A 170 -8.56 9.84 -26.14
N CYS A 171 -7.43 10.29 -26.69
CA CYS A 171 -7.09 10.12 -28.10
C CYS A 171 -5.84 9.24 -28.24
N ILE A 172 -5.98 8.13 -28.96
CA ILE A 172 -4.86 7.26 -29.32
C ILE A 172 -4.58 7.47 -30.80
N ASN A 173 -3.36 7.94 -31.11
CA ASN A 173 -2.89 8.13 -32.48
C ASN A 173 -2.03 6.95 -32.92
N SER A 174 -2.23 6.50 -34.16
CA SER A 174 -1.27 5.64 -34.84
C SER A 174 -0.14 6.48 -35.43
N HIS A 175 1.12 6.09 -35.21
CA HIS A 175 2.29 6.81 -35.76
C HIS A 175 2.50 6.57 -37.27
N HIS A 176 1.83 5.57 -37.85
CA HIS A 176 2.05 5.12 -39.23
C HIS A 176 0.80 5.18 -40.11
N SER A 177 -0.38 5.44 -39.54
CA SER A 177 -1.62 5.66 -40.26
C SER A 177 -2.31 6.89 -39.72
N ASP A 178 -2.95 7.66 -40.60
CA ASP A 178 -3.75 8.85 -40.27
C ASP A 178 -5.04 8.52 -39.45
N SER A 179 -5.12 7.31 -38.87
CA SER A 179 -6.27 6.84 -38.10
C SER A 179 -6.15 7.23 -36.62
N LYS A 180 -7.21 7.82 -36.07
CA LYS A 180 -7.29 8.26 -34.67
C LYS A 180 -8.38 7.47 -33.94
N VAL A 181 -8.15 7.08 -32.70
CA VAL A 181 -9.17 6.40 -31.88
C VAL A 181 -9.52 7.29 -30.69
N TYR A 182 -10.80 7.67 -30.60
CA TYR A 182 -11.36 8.42 -29.48
C TYR A 182 -12.08 7.48 -28.51
N VAL A 183 -11.65 7.50 -27.25
CA VAL A 183 -12.32 6.80 -26.16
C VAL A 183 -13.09 7.83 -25.33
N ILE A 184 -14.42 7.68 -25.28
CA ILE A 184 -15.32 8.60 -24.58
C ILE A 184 -15.89 7.89 -23.35
N SER A 185 -15.67 8.46 -22.16
CA SER A 185 -16.18 7.91 -20.90
C SER A 185 -16.88 8.97 -20.05
N LYS A 186 -17.86 8.51 -19.23
CA LYS A 186 -18.48 9.32 -18.18
C LYS A 186 -17.61 9.29 -16.93
N PRO A 187 -17.43 10.43 -16.23
CA PRO A 187 -16.76 10.47 -14.95
C PRO A 187 -17.70 9.93 -13.86
N THR A 188 -17.75 8.61 -13.67
CA THR A 188 -18.50 8.00 -12.58
C THR A 188 -17.56 7.63 -11.44
N ALA A 189 -17.97 7.93 -10.21
CA ALA A 189 -17.29 7.44 -9.02
C ALA A 189 -17.60 5.95 -8.83
N VAL A 190 -16.60 5.16 -8.44
CA VAL A 190 -16.82 3.75 -8.08
C VAL A 190 -17.74 3.70 -6.85
N PRO A 191 -18.93 3.07 -6.95
CA PRO A 191 -19.82 2.92 -5.81
C PRO A 191 -19.08 2.27 -4.63
N ASN A 192 -19.13 2.90 -3.45
CA ASN A 192 -18.45 2.45 -2.23
C ASN A 192 -16.90 2.40 -2.27
N GLY A 193 -16.24 2.84 -3.36
CA GLY A 193 -14.78 2.76 -3.50
C GLY A 193 -14.01 3.51 -2.39
N MET A 194 -14.42 4.75 -2.08
CA MET A 194 -13.79 5.55 -1.02
C MET A 194 -13.99 4.94 0.38
N LEU A 195 -15.17 4.37 0.63
CA LEU A 195 -15.48 3.71 1.89
C LEU A 195 -14.59 2.48 2.09
N VAL A 196 -14.46 1.64 1.07
CA VAL A 196 -13.62 0.43 1.11
C VAL A 196 -12.15 0.77 1.30
N LEU A 197 -11.64 1.81 0.63
CA LEU A 197 -10.26 2.30 0.81
C LEU A 197 -10.01 2.86 2.22
N LYS A 198 -10.98 3.58 2.80
CA LYS A 198 -10.87 4.08 4.18
C LYS A 198 -10.85 2.93 5.18
N ILE A 199 -11.75 1.95 5.04
CA ILE A 199 -11.81 0.79 5.93
C ILE A 199 -10.53 -0.04 5.82
N SER A 200 -10.05 -0.34 4.61
CA SER A 200 -8.83 -1.11 4.44
C SER A 200 -7.61 -0.39 5.03
N ALA A 201 -7.53 0.93 4.90
CA ALA A 201 -6.49 1.73 5.54
C ALA A 201 -6.59 1.68 7.08
N VAL A 202 -7.78 1.83 7.65
CA VAL A 202 -8.00 1.75 9.10
C VAL A 202 -7.60 0.37 9.64
N VAL A 203 -8.00 -0.70 8.96
CA VAL A 203 -7.63 -2.08 9.33
C VAL A 203 -6.13 -2.28 9.27
N ALA A 204 -5.46 -1.82 8.21
CA ALA A 204 -4.01 -1.92 8.07
C ALA A 204 -3.27 -1.17 9.18
N VAL A 205 -3.68 0.07 9.49
CA VAL A 205 -3.10 0.86 10.58
C VAL A 205 -3.32 0.17 11.92
N LEU A 206 -4.51 -0.36 12.17
CA LEU A 206 -4.83 -1.07 13.41
C LEU A 206 -3.96 -2.32 13.59
N ILE A 207 -3.74 -3.10 12.53
CA ILE A 207 -2.82 -4.25 12.55
C ILE A 207 -1.41 -3.80 12.94
N VAL A 208 -0.88 -2.75 12.31
CA VAL A 208 0.44 -2.20 12.61
C VAL A 208 0.54 -1.69 14.05
N CYS A 209 -0.48 -0.99 14.56
CA CYS A 209 -0.53 -0.52 15.95
C CYS A 209 -0.53 -1.69 16.94
N ILE A 210 -1.31 -2.74 16.68
CA ILE A 210 -1.33 -3.94 17.53
C ILE A 210 0.05 -4.60 17.56
N TYR A 211 0.71 -4.75 16.39
CA TYR A 211 2.09 -5.24 16.33
C TYR A 211 3.03 -4.42 17.21
N TRP A 212 2.97 -3.09 17.09
CA TRP A 212 3.82 -2.17 17.83
C TRP A 212 3.70 -2.37 19.34
N VAL A 213 2.47 -2.48 19.83
CA VAL A 213 2.17 -2.70 21.25
C VAL A 213 2.59 -4.11 21.68
N LEU A 214 2.36 -5.14 20.85
CA LEU A 214 2.73 -6.52 21.16
C LEU A 214 4.25 -6.68 21.36
N ILE A 215 5.08 -6.01 20.54
CA ILE A 215 6.54 -6.00 20.71
C ILE A 215 6.92 -5.36 22.05
N ALA A 216 6.39 -4.18 22.35
CA ALA A 216 6.67 -3.48 23.61
C ALA A 216 6.25 -4.31 24.84
N LEU A 217 5.07 -4.93 24.80
CA LEU A 217 4.57 -5.79 25.89
C LEU A 217 5.40 -7.07 26.03
N TRP A 218 5.88 -7.64 24.92
CA TRP A 218 6.77 -8.79 24.95
C TRP A 218 8.11 -8.44 25.62
N MET A 219 8.72 -7.31 25.21
CA MET A 219 9.97 -6.81 25.81
C MET A 219 9.80 -6.53 27.30
N TYR A 220 8.68 -5.89 27.70
CA TYR A 220 8.35 -5.66 29.10
C TYR A 220 8.31 -6.97 29.89
N LYS A 221 7.57 -7.97 29.37
CA LYS A 221 7.45 -9.29 30.02
C LYS A 221 8.81 -9.96 30.17
N ASP A 222 9.59 -9.96 29.10
CA ASP A 222 10.87 -10.63 29.07
C ASP A 222 11.87 -9.96 30.03
N ALA A 223 11.90 -8.62 30.08
CA ALA A 223 12.70 -7.86 31.02
C ALA A 223 12.28 -8.12 32.48
N TYR A 224 10.97 -8.22 32.75
CA TYR A 224 10.45 -8.59 34.08
C TYR A 224 10.91 -9.99 34.51
N LYS A 225 10.87 -10.97 33.60
CA LYS A 225 11.41 -12.32 33.87
C LYS A 225 12.91 -12.29 34.09
N SER A 226 13.62 -11.43 33.35
CA SER A 226 15.07 -11.28 33.45
C SER A 226 15.55 -10.43 34.63
N LYS A 227 14.64 -9.98 35.51
CA LYS A 227 14.96 -9.10 36.66
C LYS A 227 15.66 -7.80 36.25
N LEU A 228 15.38 -7.33 35.03
CA LEU A 228 15.80 -6.02 34.50
C LEU A 228 14.69 -4.99 34.74
N TYR A 229 14.97 -3.71 34.49
CA TYR A 229 13.98 -2.63 34.56
C TYR A 229 12.90 -2.77 33.47
N PRO A 230 11.69 -3.29 33.78
CA PRO A 230 10.75 -3.72 32.74
C PRO A 230 10.11 -2.55 31.99
N VAL A 231 9.80 -1.47 32.72
CA VAL A 231 9.22 -0.24 32.18
C VAL A 231 10.18 0.41 31.18
N LEU A 232 11.46 0.50 31.52
CA LEU A 232 12.47 1.10 30.66
C LEU A 232 12.57 0.37 29.31
N TRP A 233 12.73 -0.95 29.34
CA TRP A 233 12.82 -1.75 28.12
C TRP A 233 11.51 -1.78 27.33
N GLY A 234 10.37 -1.81 28.01
CA GLY A 234 9.06 -1.70 27.36
C GLY A 234 8.87 -0.37 26.63
N LEU A 235 9.25 0.76 27.25
CA LEU A 235 9.17 2.09 26.64
C LEU A 235 10.15 2.23 25.47
N ILE A 236 11.38 1.75 25.60
CA ILE A 236 12.34 1.71 24.48
C ILE A 236 11.73 0.95 23.30
N GLY A 237 11.16 -0.23 23.55
CA GLY A 237 10.45 -1.01 22.54
C GLY A 237 9.25 -0.27 21.95
N LEU A 238 8.51 0.49 22.75
CA LEU A 238 7.36 1.25 22.29
C LEU A 238 7.74 2.44 21.40
N PHE A 239 8.82 3.16 21.69
CA PHE A 239 9.20 4.34 20.88
C PHE A 239 10.06 3.99 19.67
N THR A 240 10.87 2.93 19.76
CA THR A 240 11.86 2.59 18.72
C THR A 240 11.58 1.26 18.01
N ASN A 241 10.57 0.51 18.46
CA ASN A 241 10.10 -0.76 17.87
C ASN A 241 11.25 -1.74 17.59
N VAL A 242 11.49 -2.06 16.32
CA VAL A 242 12.49 -3.04 15.87
C VAL A 242 13.88 -2.67 16.34
N ILE A 243 14.23 -1.38 16.33
CA ILE A 243 15.55 -0.90 16.77
C ILE A 243 15.74 -1.19 18.26
N GLY A 244 14.75 -0.84 19.08
CA GLY A 244 14.77 -1.12 20.53
C GLY A 244 14.81 -2.61 20.83
N LEU A 245 14.09 -3.41 20.06
CA LEU A 245 14.13 -4.87 20.16
C LEU A 245 15.53 -5.41 19.87
N ILE A 246 16.19 -4.95 18.79
CA ILE A 246 17.55 -5.36 18.45
C ILE A 246 18.52 -5.00 19.57
N VAL A 247 18.49 -3.76 20.05
CA VAL A 247 19.34 -3.29 21.17
C VAL A 247 19.14 -4.14 22.41
N TYR A 248 17.88 -4.45 22.75
CA TYR A 248 17.54 -5.32 23.87
C TYR A 248 18.09 -6.74 23.71
N LEU A 249 17.96 -7.33 22.52
CA LEU A 249 18.49 -8.67 22.23
C LEU A 249 20.02 -8.71 22.30
N ILE A 250 20.70 -7.67 21.80
CA ILE A 250 22.16 -7.53 21.90
C ILE A 250 22.58 -7.44 23.37
N TYR A 251 21.93 -6.57 24.14
CA TYR A 251 22.18 -6.42 25.57
C TYR A 251 22.02 -7.76 26.31
N LYS A 252 20.95 -8.50 26.02
CA LYS A 252 20.67 -9.79 26.65
C LYS A 252 21.68 -10.86 26.25
N LYS A 253 22.11 -10.89 24.98
CA LYS A 253 23.14 -11.83 24.47
C LYS A 253 24.51 -11.58 25.11
N GLY A 254 24.81 -10.33 25.46
CA GLY A 254 26.02 -9.96 26.20
C GLY A 254 26.04 -10.41 27.66
N ASN A 255 24.90 -10.87 28.21
CA ASN A 255 24.75 -11.26 29.60
C ASN A 255 24.53 -12.77 29.77
N VAL A 256 24.79 -13.30 30.97
CA VAL A 256 24.42 -14.66 31.36
C VAL A 256 23.06 -14.62 32.06
N THR A 257 22.16 -15.54 31.67
CA THR A 257 20.86 -15.69 32.32
C THR A 257 20.91 -16.84 33.31
N CYS A 258 20.52 -16.60 34.56
CA CYS A 258 20.42 -17.64 35.56
C CYS A 258 19.28 -18.61 35.22
N ASP A 259 19.60 -19.88 35.07
CA ASP A 259 18.67 -21.02 34.93
C ASP A 259 17.67 -21.17 36.09
N LYS A 260 18.08 -20.86 37.33
CA LYS A 260 17.25 -21.02 38.53
C LYS A 260 16.23 -19.90 38.72
N CYS A 261 16.63 -18.63 38.57
CA CYS A 261 15.77 -17.48 38.88
C CYS A 261 15.45 -16.58 37.68
N GLY A 262 16.05 -16.81 36.53
CA GLY A 262 15.86 -16.03 35.31
C GLY A 262 16.66 -14.72 35.23
N ALA A 263 17.37 -14.33 36.28
CA ALA A 263 18.08 -13.04 36.31
C ALA A 263 19.17 -12.95 35.23
N SER A 264 19.15 -11.87 34.45
CA SER A 264 20.19 -11.53 33.46
C SER A 264 21.24 -10.63 34.10
N GLN A 265 22.50 -11.03 34.06
CA GLN A 265 23.61 -10.31 34.69
C GLN A 265 24.91 -10.48 33.90
N SER A 266 25.94 -9.72 34.28
CA SER A 266 27.25 -9.77 33.63
C SER A 266 27.82 -11.19 33.57
N GLN A 267 28.45 -11.51 32.43
CA GLN A 267 29.17 -12.76 32.25
C GLN A 267 30.36 -12.91 33.21
N SER A 268 30.82 -11.87 33.90
CA SER A 268 31.91 -11.96 34.88
C SER A 268 31.50 -12.60 36.22
N HIS A 269 30.21 -12.68 36.54
CA HIS A 269 29.73 -13.15 37.85
C HIS A 269 29.76 -14.68 37.97
N LEU A 270 30.51 -15.25 38.93
CA LEU A 270 30.56 -16.71 39.13
C LEU A 270 29.26 -17.27 39.72
N PHE A 271 28.60 -16.48 40.56
CA PHE A 271 27.33 -16.80 41.21
C PHE A 271 26.29 -15.73 40.91
N CYS A 272 25.02 -16.12 40.89
CA CYS A 272 23.92 -15.19 40.72
C CYS A 272 23.74 -14.29 41.94
N ASN A 273 23.75 -12.98 41.72
CA ASN A 273 23.52 -11.98 42.76
C ASN A 273 22.07 -11.92 43.29
N TYR A 274 21.12 -12.65 42.66
CA TYR A 274 19.73 -12.74 43.11
C TYR A 274 19.39 -14.02 43.87
N CYS A 275 19.98 -15.17 43.51
CA CYS A 275 19.60 -16.47 44.07
C CYS A 275 20.77 -17.37 44.48
N GLY A 276 22.01 -16.92 44.28
CA GLY A 276 23.22 -17.67 44.64
C GLY A 276 23.57 -18.83 43.70
N ASN A 277 22.81 -19.09 42.64
CA ASN A 277 23.11 -20.21 41.74
C ASN A 277 24.44 -20.01 41.00
N LYS A 278 25.23 -21.07 40.83
CA LYS A 278 26.51 -21.02 40.11
C LYS A 278 26.27 -20.88 38.60
N LEU A 279 26.86 -19.86 37.99
CA LEU A 279 26.61 -19.46 36.58
C LEU A 279 27.70 -19.92 35.60
N GLY A 280 28.78 -20.52 36.09
CA GLY A 280 29.89 -20.90 35.24
C GLY A 280 30.95 -21.72 35.96
N LYS A 281 31.98 -22.11 35.21
CA LYS A 281 33.13 -22.82 35.76
C LYS A 281 34.04 -21.86 36.52
N ALA A 282 34.66 -22.37 37.58
CA ALA A 282 35.67 -21.66 38.35
C ALA A 282 37.03 -22.27 38.06
N CYS A 283 38.08 -21.46 38.09
CA CYS A 283 39.45 -21.92 38.02
C CYS A 283 39.75 -22.84 39.21
N SER A 284 40.32 -24.02 38.94
CA SER A 284 40.72 -24.99 39.97
C SER A 284 41.78 -24.44 40.93
N LYS A 285 42.62 -23.50 40.47
CA LYS A 285 43.73 -22.95 41.27
C LYS A 285 43.34 -21.76 42.13
N CYS A 286 42.56 -20.81 41.61
CA CYS A 286 42.28 -19.54 42.30
C CYS A 286 40.78 -19.22 42.48
N GLY A 287 39.89 -20.10 42.02
CA GLY A 287 38.44 -19.91 42.12
C GLY A 287 37.85 -18.82 41.22
N ASN A 288 38.65 -18.12 40.40
CA ASN A 288 38.14 -17.09 39.49
C ASN A 288 37.19 -17.66 38.44
N LYS A 289 36.18 -16.89 38.01
CA LYS A 289 35.29 -17.32 36.93
C LYS A 289 36.08 -17.49 35.63
N LEU A 290 35.76 -18.57 34.91
CA LEU A 290 36.25 -18.81 33.56
C LEU A 290 35.14 -18.54 32.54
N ASN A 291 35.48 -17.87 31.45
CA ASN A 291 34.60 -17.76 30.29
C ASN A 291 34.76 -18.99 29.40
N SER A 292 33.77 -19.25 28.56
CA SER A 292 33.75 -20.43 27.67
C SER A 292 34.85 -20.45 26.61
N LYS A 293 35.54 -19.33 26.39
CA LYS A 293 36.61 -19.18 25.38
C LYS A 293 37.99 -18.93 26.01
N ASP A 294 38.11 -18.97 27.33
CA ASP A 294 39.39 -18.72 28.00
C ASP A 294 40.30 -19.95 27.87
N CYS A 295 41.53 -19.77 27.38
CA CYS A 295 42.57 -20.80 27.40
C CYS A 295 43.37 -20.79 28.71
N PHE A 296 43.44 -19.62 29.36
CA PHE A 296 44.15 -19.39 30.61
C PHE A 296 43.29 -18.57 31.55
N CYS A 297 43.45 -18.79 32.85
CA CYS A 297 42.74 -17.99 33.86
C CYS A 297 43.24 -16.55 33.84
N SER A 298 42.34 -15.59 33.59
CA SER A 298 42.65 -14.16 33.57
C SER A 298 43.19 -13.59 34.90
N LYS A 299 42.98 -14.28 36.01
CA LYS A 299 43.44 -13.85 37.35
C LYS A 299 44.79 -14.44 37.76
N CYS A 300 45.05 -15.72 37.46
CA CYS A 300 46.25 -16.41 37.96
C CYS A 300 47.11 -17.08 36.88
N GLY A 301 46.75 -16.96 35.59
CA GLY A 301 47.49 -17.52 34.46
C GLY A 301 47.43 -19.04 34.33
N ASN A 302 46.70 -19.75 35.19
CA ASN A 302 46.62 -21.21 35.11
C ASN A 302 45.96 -21.65 33.80
N LYS A 303 46.57 -22.60 33.08
CA LYS A 303 45.98 -23.21 31.88
C LYS A 303 44.67 -23.90 32.24
N ILE A 304 43.65 -23.67 31.44
CA ILE A 304 42.33 -24.29 31.60
C ILE A 304 42.36 -25.52 30.71
N ASN A 305 42.30 -26.71 31.32
CA ASN A 305 42.18 -27.98 30.59
C ASN A 305 40.76 -28.15 30.03
#